data_AF-A0A0H5SFV2-F1
#
_entry.id   AF-A0A0H5SFV2-F1
#
_cell.length_a   1.000
_cell.length_b   1.000
_cell.length_c   1.000
_cell.angle_alpha   90.00
_cell.angle_beta   90.00
_cell.angle_gamma   90.00
#
_symmetry.space_group_name_H-M   'P 1'
#
loop_
_entity.id
_entity.type
_entity.pdbx_description
1 polymer ?
#
loop_
_entity_poly.entity_id
_entity_poly.type
_entity_poly.pdbx_seq_one_letter_code
_entity_poly.pdbx_strand_id
1 'polypeptide(L)'
;MYHMKNKAHIIKEVEKGSIAEEMGLAPGDELLSINDTEIIDIFDYQYLIKDEFLNIIIRKPDGEEWELEIEKDYDDDLGIVFEEGLMDSYRSCRNKCIFCFIDQMPPGMRETLYFKDDDARLSFLQGNYITLTNLSDEEVDRIIFYKLSPINISVHTTNEELRCKMLNNRFAGSSLSKMKRLKDAGITMNGQIVLCKGWNDKEELEKTIHDLSAYIPQMQSVSVVPVGITKFRENLTPLEKFTKEDAIEVIETIHRWQQIFLKHYNTRFVYAADEWYISAGLPIPKEEDYEGYPQIENGVGMLRSFTDEFYNYLKELKGDDRSKDLSVATGVLASPYLSRMAIDLTEKFPNIKIHIHTIENDFFGKDITVAGLLTGGDIIRQLKGKNLGRVLLLPDVILRHGENILLDDITTDDIERALQTKISIVQSDGKSFIDAILNA
;
A
#
# COMPACT_ATOMS: atom_id res chain seq x y z
N MET A 1 4.80 29.03 -19.14
CA MET A 1 5.55 29.47 -17.95
C MET A 1 4.60 29.45 -16.77
N TYR A 2 4.46 28.30 -16.11
CA TYR A 2 3.93 28.25 -14.76
C TYR A 2 5.10 28.63 -13.86
N HIS A 3 5.06 29.80 -13.22
CA HIS A 3 5.96 30.10 -12.11
C HIS A 3 5.56 29.14 -10.98
N MET A 4 6.32 28.07 -10.76
CA MET A 4 6.30 27.41 -9.46
C MET A 4 6.75 28.48 -8.46
N LYS A 5 5.86 28.86 -7.53
CA LYS A 5 6.31 29.55 -6.33
C LYS A 5 7.07 28.49 -5.55
N ASN A 6 8.40 28.55 -5.54
CA ASN A 6 9.20 27.69 -4.66
C ASN A 6 8.71 27.94 -3.23
N LYS A 7 8.17 26.90 -2.60
CA LYS A 7 7.87 26.93 -1.18
C LYS A 7 9.19 26.99 -0.43
N ALA A 8 9.21 27.76 0.65
CA ALA A 8 10.37 27.79 1.54
C ALA A 8 10.52 26.42 2.23
N HIS A 9 11.72 25.84 2.19
CA HIS A 9 12.03 24.55 2.80
C HIS A 9 12.40 24.73 4.27
N ILE A 10 11.40 24.86 5.13
CA ILE A 10 11.59 25.17 6.55
C ILE A 10 11.93 23.91 7.35
N ILE A 11 13.00 23.99 8.14
CA ILE A 11 13.41 22.96 9.10
C ILE A 11 12.45 22.99 10.29
N LYS A 12 11.81 21.85 10.58
CA LYS A 12 10.89 21.68 11.70
C LYS A 12 11.59 21.15 12.94
N GLU A 13 12.47 20.17 12.75
CA GLU A 13 13.22 19.53 13.84
C GLU A 13 14.62 19.17 13.36
N VAL A 14 15.57 19.19 14.29
CA VAL A 14 16.95 18.75 14.08
C VAL A 14 17.20 17.64 15.09
N GLU A 15 17.71 16.50 14.62
CA GLU A 15 17.98 15.34 15.46
C GLU A 15 19.15 15.62 16.43
N LYS A 16 19.04 15.10 17.65
CA LYS A 16 20.08 15.29 18.68
C LYS A 16 21.32 14.47 18.34
N GLY A 17 22.50 15.09 18.42
CA GLY A 17 23.77 14.50 18.05
C GLY A 17 23.96 14.33 16.54
N SER A 18 23.15 15.02 15.74
CA SER A 18 23.28 15.02 14.28
C SER A 18 24.29 16.07 13.81
N ILE A 19 24.77 15.90 12.57
CA ILE A 19 25.63 16.88 11.89
C ILE A 19 24.94 18.25 11.84
N ALA A 20 23.62 18.27 11.63
CA ALA A 20 22.87 19.52 11.61
C ALA A 20 22.91 20.27 12.96
N GLU A 21 22.80 19.56 14.09
CA GLU A 21 22.94 20.17 15.42
C GLU A 21 24.36 20.72 15.63
N GLU A 22 25.39 19.96 15.23
CA GLU A 22 26.79 20.37 15.34
C GLU A 22 27.10 21.63 14.51
N MET A 23 26.48 21.77 13.35
CA MET A 23 26.60 22.94 12.46
C MET A 23 25.72 24.12 12.88
N GLY A 24 24.94 23.99 13.96
CA GLY A 24 24.11 25.08 14.49
C GLY A 24 22.85 25.35 13.66
N LEU A 25 22.36 24.36 12.92
CA LEU A 25 21.03 24.39 12.31
C LEU A 25 19.97 24.28 13.41
N ALA A 26 18.87 25.01 13.22
CA ALA A 26 17.79 25.07 14.19
C ALA A 26 16.41 25.02 13.51
N PRO A 27 15.36 24.57 14.24
CA PRO A 27 13.99 24.73 13.80
C PRO A 27 13.68 26.18 13.40
N GLY A 28 13.10 26.36 12.21
CA GLY A 28 12.76 27.66 11.62
C GLY A 28 13.76 28.14 10.55
N ASP A 29 14.93 27.52 10.42
CA ASP A 29 15.86 27.80 9.33
C ASP A 29 15.26 27.34 7.98
N GLU A 30 15.50 28.11 6.92
CA GLU A 30 15.11 27.79 5.54
C GLU A 30 16.30 27.24 4.76
N LEU A 31 16.17 26.05 4.18
CA LEU A 31 17.19 25.48 3.30
C LEU A 31 17.01 26.01 1.87
N LEU A 32 18.03 26.68 1.31
CA LEU A 32 17.98 27.30 -0.02
C LEU A 32 18.59 26.40 -1.10
N SER A 33 19.82 25.94 -0.89
CA SER A 33 20.55 25.12 -1.86
C SER A 33 21.58 24.21 -1.22
N ILE A 34 21.92 23.14 -1.93
CA ILE A 34 23.06 22.27 -1.62
C ILE A 34 23.90 22.15 -2.89
N ASN A 35 25.23 22.31 -2.78
CA ASN A 35 26.18 22.22 -3.89
C ASN A 35 25.77 23.07 -5.11
N ASP A 36 25.49 24.35 -4.86
CA ASP A 36 25.02 25.34 -5.86
C ASP A 36 23.70 24.97 -6.58
N THR A 37 22.99 23.94 -6.10
CA THR A 37 21.75 23.46 -6.69
C THR A 37 20.56 23.84 -5.81
N GLU A 38 19.64 24.61 -6.37
CA GLU A 38 18.37 24.95 -5.71
C GLU A 38 17.52 23.69 -5.52
N ILE A 39 17.01 23.49 -4.30
CA ILE A 39 16.19 22.32 -3.97
C ILE A 39 14.75 22.61 -4.40
N ILE A 40 14.16 21.75 -5.24
CA ILE A 40 12.77 21.85 -5.64
C ILE A 40 11.89 21.02 -4.72
N ASP A 41 12.32 19.80 -4.41
CA ASP A 41 11.59 18.88 -3.53
C ASP A 41 12.53 17.88 -2.82
N ILE A 42 11.93 16.94 -2.10
CA ILE A 42 12.62 15.92 -1.30
C ILE A 42 13.61 15.06 -2.10
N PHE A 43 13.42 14.89 -3.41
CA PHE A 43 14.35 14.10 -4.22
C PHE A 43 15.66 14.81 -4.46
N ASP A 44 15.62 16.12 -4.71
CA ASP A 44 16.85 16.90 -4.85
C ASP A 44 17.62 16.86 -3.52
N TYR A 45 16.93 17.02 -2.39
CA TYR A 45 17.55 16.89 -1.07
C TYR A 45 18.19 15.50 -0.84
N GLN A 46 17.44 14.42 -1.05
CA GLN A 46 17.94 13.05 -0.84
C GLN A 46 19.08 12.67 -1.79
N TYR A 47 19.12 13.25 -2.98
CA TYR A 47 20.21 13.05 -3.92
C TYR A 47 21.45 13.85 -3.52
N LEU A 48 21.29 15.16 -3.29
CA LEU A 48 22.41 16.06 -3.02
C LEU A 48 23.09 15.76 -1.69
N ILE A 49 22.35 15.33 -0.67
CA ILE A 49 22.91 14.92 0.63
C ILE A 49 23.79 13.68 0.55
N LYS A 50 23.78 12.92 -0.55
CA LYS A 50 24.64 11.74 -0.68
C LYS A 50 26.09 12.08 -1.02
N ASP A 51 26.40 13.32 -1.39
CA ASP A 51 27.79 13.75 -1.53
C ASP A 51 28.51 13.79 -0.18
N GLU A 52 29.80 13.43 -0.18
CA GLU A 52 30.66 13.47 1.02
C GLU A 52 31.01 14.91 1.43
N PHE A 53 31.02 15.83 0.46
CA PHE A 53 31.28 17.25 0.66
C PHE A 53 30.04 18.06 0.24
N LEU A 54 29.44 18.73 1.21
CA LEU A 54 28.23 19.52 1.01
C LEU A 54 28.52 20.99 1.29
N ASN A 55 28.20 21.85 0.34
CA ASN A 55 28.07 23.28 0.56
C ASN A 55 26.59 23.63 0.65
N ILE A 56 26.12 23.95 1.86
CA ILE A 56 24.72 24.20 2.18
C ILE A 56 24.50 25.68 2.42
N ILE A 57 23.55 26.28 1.71
CA ILE A 57 23.10 27.64 1.96
C ILE A 57 21.76 27.60 2.69
N ILE A 58 21.70 28.20 3.87
CA ILE A 58 20.48 28.37 4.66
C ILE A 58 20.17 29.83 4.90
N ARG A 59 18.90 30.14 5.17
CA ARG A 59 18.46 31.45 5.65
C ARG A 59 17.86 31.31 7.04
N LYS A 60 18.40 32.06 8.00
CA LYS A 60 17.90 32.15 9.36
C LYS A 60 16.59 32.94 9.42
N PRO A 61 15.76 32.77 10.48
CA PRO A 61 14.51 33.51 10.65
C PRO A 61 14.64 35.05 10.66
N ASP A 62 15.81 35.57 10.97
CA ASP A 62 16.12 37.01 10.94
C ASP A 62 16.53 37.52 9.54
N GLY A 63 16.65 36.62 8.56
CA GLY A 63 17.00 36.90 7.17
C GLY A 63 18.50 36.81 6.87
N GLU A 64 19.35 36.45 7.85
CA GLU A 64 20.77 36.20 7.60
C GLU A 64 20.95 34.89 6.83
N GLU A 65 21.78 34.90 5.77
CA GLU A 65 22.13 33.71 5.01
C GLU A 65 23.47 33.15 5.50
N TRP A 66 23.49 31.86 5.84
CA TRP A 66 24.69 31.14 6.26
C TRP A 66 25.09 30.15 5.18
N GLU A 67 26.39 30.07 4.92
CA GLU A 67 27.02 29.06 4.07
C GLU A 67 27.76 28.08 4.99
N LEU A 68 27.40 26.80 4.88
CA LEU A 68 27.91 25.72 5.72
C LEU A 68 28.62 24.70 4.84
N GLU A 69 29.92 24.51 5.10
CA GLU A 69 30.71 23.44 4.49
C GLU A 69 30.72 22.22 5.42
N ILE A 70 30.20 21.10 4.94
CA ILE A 70 30.04 19.86 5.70
C ILE A 70 30.80 18.74 4.99
N GLU A 71 31.67 18.05 5.72
CA GLU A 71 32.31 16.79 5.31
C GLU A 71 31.70 15.65 6.12
N LYS A 72 31.20 14.62 5.44
CA LYS A 72 30.52 13.48 6.07
C LYS A 72 30.78 12.19 5.31
N ASP A 73 30.52 11.05 5.95
CA ASP A 73 30.51 9.78 5.23
C ASP A 73 29.27 9.70 4.29
N TYR A 74 29.40 8.93 3.21
CA TYR A 74 28.33 8.77 2.20
C TYR A 74 26.98 8.33 2.81
N ASP A 75 27.02 7.49 3.84
CA ASP A 75 25.83 6.94 4.50
C ASP A 75 25.28 7.82 5.63
N ASP A 76 26.02 8.85 6.07
CA ASP A 76 25.58 9.74 7.13
C ASP A 76 24.47 10.68 6.63
N ASP A 77 23.43 10.81 7.45
CA ASP A 77 22.38 11.82 7.26
C ASP A 77 22.74 13.10 8.03
N LEU A 78 22.25 14.24 7.57
CA LEU A 78 22.38 15.52 8.27
C LEU A 78 21.49 15.57 9.52
N GLY A 79 20.41 14.76 9.58
CA GLY A 79 19.48 14.74 10.71
C GLY A 79 18.50 15.92 10.70
N ILE A 80 18.10 16.38 9.51
CA ILE A 80 17.15 17.47 9.31
C ILE A 80 15.76 16.90 9.03
N VAL A 81 14.76 17.36 9.79
CA VAL A 81 13.35 17.04 9.55
C VAL A 81 12.62 18.29 9.09
N PHE A 82 12.11 18.28 7.86
CA PHE A 82 11.36 19.40 7.28
C PHE A 82 9.91 19.46 7.75
N GLU A 83 9.31 20.65 7.69
CA GLU A 83 7.90 20.85 8.03
C GLU A 83 6.95 20.08 7.09
N GLU A 84 7.23 20.09 5.79
CA GLU A 84 6.57 19.26 4.78
C GLU A 84 7.50 18.13 4.35
N GLY A 85 7.12 16.87 4.60
CA GLY A 85 8.00 15.72 4.34
C GLY A 85 8.36 15.49 2.86
N LEU A 86 7.56 16.03 1.92
CA LEU A 86 7.89 16.03 0.48
C LEU A 86 8.64 17.29 0.02
N MET A 87 8.87 18.24 0.93
CA MET A 87 9.44 19.57 0.65
C MET A 87 8.67 20.32 -0.46
N ASP A 88 7.42 19.96 -0.71
CA ASP A 88 6.46 20.68 -1.56
C ASP A 88 5.06 20.18 -1.18
N SER A 89 4.05 20.90 -1.64
CA SER A 89 2.65 20.51 -1.58
C SER A 89 2.39 19.14 -2.23
N TYR A 90 1.50 18.37 -1.58
CA TYR A 90 0.95 17.14 -2.15
C TYR A 90 0.14 17.45 -3.41
N ARG A 91 0.34 16.66 -4.47
CA ARG A 91 -0.41 16.78 -5.72
C ARG A 91 -1.64 15.88 -5.69
N SER A 92 -2.83 16.47 -5.72
CA SER A 92 -4.07 15.69 -5.78
C SER A 92 -4.32 15.09 -7.17
N CYS A 93 -4.76 13.84 -7.21
CA CYS A 93 -5.18 13.14 -8.42
C CYS A 93 -6.29 13.90 -9.17
N ARG A 94 -6.10 14.10 -10.48
CA ARG A 94 -7.08 14.77 -11.35
C ARG A 94 -8.03 13.79 -12.05
N ASN A 95 -7.82 12.50 -11.91
CA ASN A 95 -8.63 11.47 -12.56
C ASN A 95 -9.97 11.29 -11.81
N LYS A 96 -11.00 10.88 -12.56
CA LYS A 96 -12.32 10.55 -12.02
C LYS A 96 -12.67 9.13 -12.44
N CYS A 97 -11.83 8.19 -11.98
CA CYS A 97 -11.90 6.81 -12.42
C CYS A 97 -13.25 6.18 -12.06
N ILE A 98 -13.80 5.35 -12.95
CA ILE A 98 -15.04 4.60 -12.70
C ILE A 98 -14.95 3.69 -11.47
N PHE A 99 -13.73 3.25 -11.12
CA PHE A 99 -13.39 2.38 -10.01
C PHE A 99 -12.72 3.12 -8.84
N CYS A 100 -12.73 4.45 -8.81
CA CYS A 100 -12.05 5.23 -7.77
C CYS A 100 -12.63 4.92 -6.38
N PHE A 101 -11.83 4.27 -5.52
CA PHE A 101 -12.27 3.91 -4.18
C PHE A 101 -12.61 5.15 -3.32
N ILE A 102 -11.84 6.23 -3.51
CA ILE A 102 -12.06 7.50 -2.79
C ILE A 102 -13.39 8.17 -3.15
N ASP A 103 -13.86 8.05 -4.40
CA ASP A 103 -15.14 8.66 -4.82
C ASP A 103 -16.36 7.92 -4.25
N GLN A 104 -16.16 6.69 -3.79
CA GLN A 104 -17.18 5.86 -3.14
C GLN A 104 -16.97 5.75 -1.62
N MET A 105 -16.19 6.67 -1.04
CA MET A 105 -16.04 6.78 0.40
C MET A 105 -17.33 7.38 1.02
N PRO A 106 -17.81 6.85 2.14
CA PRO A 106 -18.92 7.44 2.89
C PRO A 106 -18.59 8.85 3.35
N PRO A 107 -19.58 9.72 3.57
CA PRO A 107 -19.38 11.02 4.22
C PRO A 107 -19.06 10.87 5.71
N GLY A 108 -18.36 11.85 6.29
CA GLY A 108 -18.06 11.89 7.73
C GLY A 108 -16.87 11.02 8.16
N MET A 109 -16.05 10.57 7.21
CA MET A 109 -14.74 10.00 7.50
C MET A 109 -13.72 11.12 7.73
N ARG A 110 -12.52 10.74 8.18
CA ARG A 110 -11.38 11.67 8.30
C ARG A 110 -11.06 12.33 6.96
N GLU A 111 -10.76 13.64 7.01
CA GLU A 111 -10.47 14.44 5.81
C GLU A 111 -9.32 13.87 4.96
N THR A 112 -8.29 13.33 5.61
CA THR A 112 -7.12 12.75 4.94
C THR A 112 -7.46 11.54 4.07
N LEU A 113 -8.54 10.80 4.38
CA LEU A 113 -8.98 9.65 3.59
C LEU A 113 -9.69 10.05 2.28
N TYR A 114 -10.12 11.30 2.15
CA TYR A 114 -10.68 11.82 0.89
C TYR A 114 -9.62 12.41 -0.04
N PHE A 115 -8.37 12.48 0.41
CA PHE A 115 -7.28 12.92 -0.42
C PHE A 115 -6.95 11.84 -1.46
N LYS A 116 -7.11 12.20 -2.75
CA LYS A 116 -6.70 11.32 -3.83
C LYS A 116 -5.25 11.56 -4.15
N ASP A 117 -4.40 10.59 -3.83
CA ASP A 117 -2.99 10.65 -4.19
C ASP A 117 -2.75 10.11 -5.62
N ASP A 118 -1.85 10.76 -6.34
CA ASP A 118 -1.30 10.36 -7.65
C ASP A 118 0.06 11.05 -7.86
N ASP A 119 0.81 11.24 -6.77
CA ASP A 119 2.13 11.89 -6.74
C ASP A 119 3.24 10.86 -6.93
N ALA A 120 4.10 11.08 -7.93
CA ALA A 120 5.19 10.15 -8.24
C ALA A 120 6.24 10.06 -7.13
N ARG A 121 6.35 11.08 -6.28
CA ARG A 121 7.25 11.05 -5.13
C ARG A 121 6.85 9.97 -4.13
N LEU A 122 5.55 9.85 -3.92
CA LEU A 122 4.98 8.85 -3.03
C LEU A 122 5.01 7.44 -3.64
N SER A 123 5.09 7.33 -4.97
CA SER A 123 5.35 6.04 -5.62
C SER A 123 6.69 5.45 -5.22
N PHE A 124 7.75 6.27 -5.23
CA PHE A 124 9.08 5.85 -4.84
C PHE A 124 9.23 5.72 -3.31
N LEU A 125 8.75 6.70 -2.55
CA LEU A 125 8.95 6.76 -1.10
C LEU A 125 8.04 5.81 -0.32
N GLN A 126 6.83 5.53 -0.82
CA GLN A 126 5.78 4.83 -0.08
C GLN A 126 5.14 3.70 -0.89
N GLY A 127 5.64 3.39 -2.09
CA GLY A 127 5.09 2.33 -2.94
C GLY A 127 3.75 2.67 -3.60
N ASN A 128 3.29 3.93 -3.52
CA ASN A 128 1.98 4.32 -4.07
C ASN A 128 1.91 4.14 -5.60
N TYR A 129 0.72 3.79 -6.08
CA TYR A 129 0.49 3.55 -7.50
C TYR A 129 0.07 4.83 -8.22
N ILE A 130 0.77 5.17 -9.30
CA ILE A 130 0.48 6.36 -10.10
C ILE A 130 -0.05 6.03 -11.50
N THR A 131 -0.92 6.88 -12.00
CA THR A 131 -1.57 6.71 -13.30
C THR A 131 -0.76 7.30 -14.47
N LEU A 132 0.36 7.97 -14.18
CA LEU A 132 1.19 8.74 -15.12
C LEU A 132 0.51 9.95 -15.77
N THR A 133 -0.78 10.21 -15.45
CA THR A 133 -1.54 11.30 -16.09
C THR A 133 -1.19 12.66 -15.49
N ASN A 134 -0.78 12.70 -14.23
CA ASN A 134 -0.32 13.93 -13.56
C ASN A 134 1.18 14.19 -13.72
N LEU A 135 1.94 13.24 -14.27
CA LEU A 135 3.37 13.41 -14.56
C LEU A 135 3.59 14.32 -15.77
N SER A 136 4.30 15.42 -15.56
CA SER A 136 4.87 16.25 -16.63
C SER A 136 6.10 15.60 -17.25
N ASP A 137 6.51 16.08 -18.43
CA ASP A 137 7.73 15.59 -19.08
C ASP A 137 8.99 15.92 -18.27
N GLU A 138 9.01 17.07 -17.59
CA GLU A 138 10.08 17.50 -16.68
C GLU A 138 10.23 16.54 -15.49
N GLU A 139 9.11 16.10 -14.89
CA GLU A 139 9.15 15.10 -13.82
C GLU A 139 9.64 13.74 -14.29
N VAL A 140 9.28 13.32 -15.52
CA VAL A 140 9.81 12.09 -16.11
C VAL A 140 11.33 12.20 -16.30
N ASP A 141 11.82 13.35 -16.74
CA ASP A 141 13.26 13.59 -16.88
C ASP A 141 13.97 13.56 -15.52
N ARG A 142 13.36 14.09 -14.46
CA ARG A 142 13.88 14.00 -13.09
C ARG A 142 13.94 12.56 -12.58
N ILE A 143 12.88 11.77 -12.78
CA ILE A 143 12.88 10.33 -12.46
C ILE A 143 14.04 9.61 -13.17
N ILE A 144 14.26 9.93 -14.45
CA ILE A 144 15.33 9.35 -15.26
C ILE A 144 16.72 9.80 -14.78
N PHE A 145 16.86 11.08 -14.45
CA PHE A 145 18.11 11.68 -13.97
C PHE A 145 18.55 11.05 -12.64
N TYR A 146 17.64 10.97 -11.67
CA TYR A 146 17.89 10.39 -10.35
C TYR A 146 17.81 8.86 -10.31
N LYS A 147 17.47 8.21 -11.42
CA LYS A 147 17.29 6.74 -11.51
C LYS A 147 16.31 6.19 -10.48
N LEU A 148 15.23 6.93 -10.18
CA LEU A 148 14.25 6.52 -9.19
C LEU A 148 13.55 5.23 -9.65
N SER A 149 13.76 4.16 -8.91
CA SER A 149 13.32 2.80 -9.23
C SER A 149 13.07 2.01 -7.95
N PRO A 150 12.02 1.17 -7.87
CA PRO A 150 10.99 0.95 -8.88
C PRO A 150 9.90 2.03 -8.88
N ILE A 151 9.17 2.16 -10.00
CA ILE A 151 7.96 3.00 -10.09
C ILE A 151 6.72 2.12 -10.21
N ASN A 152 5.72 2.34 -9.35
CA ASN A 152 4.48 1.57 -9.32
C ASN A 152 3.39 2.27 -10.15
N ILE A 153 2.87 1.59 -11.18
CA ILE A 153 2.05 2.18 -12.25
C ILE A 153 0.66 1.55 -12.30
N SER A 154 -0.39 2.36 -12.17
CA SER A 154 -1.79 1.94 -12.37
C SER A 154 -2.13 1.89 -13.87
N VAL A 155 -1.89 0.73 -14.49
CA VAL A 155 -2.06 0.53 -15.93
C VAL A 155 -3.51 0.28 -16.32
N HIS A 156 -4.25 -0.55 -15.60
CA HIS A 156 -5.67 -0.91 -15.87
C HIS A 156 -5.99 -1.50 -17.27
N THR A 157 -5.60 -0.85 -18.36
CA THR A 157 -5.68 -1.30 -19.75
C THR A 157 -4.64 -0.58 -20.60
N THR A 158 -4.08 -1.26 -21.61
CA THR A 158 -3.23 -0.64 -22.65
C THR A 158 -4.03 -0.07 -23.82
N ASN A 159 -5.35 -0.28 -23.86
CA ASN A 159 -6.23 0.34 -24.84
C ASN A 159 -6.44 1.82 -24.49
N GLU A 160 -5.88 2.72 -25.29
CA GLU A 160 -5.87 4.16 -24.99
C GLU A 160 -7.27 4.78 -24.88
N GLU A 161 -8.20 4.39 -25.76
CA GLU A 161 -9.56 4.90 -25.74
C GLU A 161 -10.33 4.42 -24.51
N LEU A 162 -10.18 3.13 -24.19
CA LEU A 162 -10.79 2.53 -23.00
C LEU A 162 -10.18 3.16 -21.73
N ARG A 163 -8.86 3.36 -21.69
CA ARG A 163 -8.16 4.03 -20.59
C ARG A 163 -8.71 5.43 -20.36
N CYS A 164 -8.91 6.23 -21.42
CA CYS A 164 -9.51 7.56 -21.30
C CYS A 164 -10.93 7.51 -20.72
N LYS A 165 -11.75 6.53 -21.11
CA LYS A 165 -13.11 6.33 -20.58
C LYS A 165 -13.08 5.90 -19.11
N MET A 166 -12.24 4.92 -18.76
CA MET A 166 -12.14 4.37 -17.41
C MET A 166 -11.61 5.38 -16.39
N LEU A 167 -10.60 6.17 -16.76
CA LEU A 167 -10.03 7.22 -15.88
C LEU A 167 -10.78 8.57 -15.97
N ASN A 168 -11.70 8.69 -16.92
CA ASN A 168 -12.40 9.94 -17.27
C ASN A 168 -11.41 11.11 -17.44
N ASN A 169 -10.33 10.85 -18.19
CA ASN A 169 -9.26 11.80 -18.46
C ASN A 169 -8.77 11.64 -19.90
N ARG A 170 -8.89 12.72 -20.70
CA ARG A 170 -8.51 12.74 -22.12
C ARG A 170 -7.02 12.49 -22.39
N PHE A 171 -6.16 12.69 -21.39
CA PHE A 171 -4.71 12.49 -21.53
C PHE A 171 -4.28 11.07 -21.12
N ALA A 172 -5.19 10.27 -20.55
CA ALA A 172 -4.85 8.99 -19.94
C ALA A 172 -4.28 7.97 -20.93
N GLY A 173 -4.79 7.93 -22.16
CA GLY A 173 -4.23 7.09 -23.22
C GLY A 173 -2.78 7.45 -23.52
N SER A 174 -2.54 8.70 -23.92
CA SER A 174 -1.20 9.19 -24.28
C SER A 174 -0.15 9.07 -23.17
N SER A 175 -0.57 9.05 -21.90
CA SER A 175 0.34 8.93 -20.75
C SER A 175 1.11 7.61 -20.72
N LEU A 176 0.58 6.54 -21.33
CA LEU A 176 1.24 5.22 -21.40
C LEU A 176 2.57 5.28 -22.15
N SER A 177 2.74 6.24 -23.08
CA SER A 177 4.00 6.43 -23.80
C SER A 177 5.18 6.76 -22.87
N LYS A 178 4.92 7.29 -21.67
CA LYS A 178 5.95 7.58 -20.66
C LYS A 178 6.61 6.30 -20.13
N MET A 179 5.88 5.18 -20.05
CA MET A 179 6.46 3.88 -19.67
C MET A 179 7.60 3.48 -20.61
N LYS A 180 7.50 3.83 -21.90
CA LYS A 180 8.57 3.57 -22.85
C LYS A 180 9.82 4.39 -22.53
N ARG A 181 9.66 5.69 -22.20
CA ARG A 181 10.79 6.54 -21.77
C ARG A 181 11.47 5.99 -20.52
N LEU A 182 10.69 5.57 -19.52
CA LEU A 182 11.19 4.95 -18.29
C LEU A 182 11.95 3.66 -18.59
N LYS A 183 11.37 2.76 -19.41
CA LYS A 183 12.03 1.54 -19.87
C LYS A 183 13.36 1.83 -20.58
N ASP A 184 13.36 2.72 -21.56
CA ASP A 184 14.53 3.06 -22.37
C ASP A 184 15.65 3.67 -21.50
N ALA A 185 15.28 4.31 -20.39
CA ALA A 185 16.21 4.83 -19.38
C ALA A 185 16.68 3.79 -18.34
N GLY A 186 16.17 2.56 -18.40
CA GLY A 186 16.52 1.47 -17.46
C GLY A 186 15.82 1.54 -16.11
N ILE A 187 14.75 2.35 -15.98
CA ILE A 187 13.95 2.46 -14.76
C ILE A 187 13.11 1.19 -14.59
N THR A 188 13.14 0.58 -13.41
CA THR A 188 12.27 -0.56 -13.12
C THR A 188 10.86 -0.12 -12.73
N MET A 189 9.88 -0.93 -13.08
CA MET A 189 8.46 -0.61 -12.94
C MET A 189 7.68 -1.81 -12.45
N ASN A 190 6.59 -1.56 -11.73
CA ASN A 190 5.57 -2.54 -11.40
C ASN A 190 4.22 -2.05 -11.91
N GLY A 191 3.39 -2.95 -12.43
CA GLY A 191 2.07 -2.64 -12.96
C GLY A 191 0.95 -3.10 -12.05
N GLN A 192 -0.16 -2.37 -12.03
CA GLN A 192 -1.42 -2.81 -11.43
C GLN A 192 -2.57 -2.70 -12.43
N ILE A 193 -3.42 -3.72 -12.44
CA ILE A 193 -4.66 -3.78 -13.18
C ILE A 193 -5.80 -3.98 -12.17
N VAL A 194 -6.54 -2.90 -11.91
CA VAL A 194 -7.88 -3.00 -11.30
C VAL A 194 -8.86 -3.47 -12.37
N LEU A 195 -9.36 -4.69 -12.23
CA LEU A 195 -10.25 -5.32 -13.18
C LEU A 195 -11.70 -4.94 -12.90
N CYS A 196 -12.39 -4.48 -13.94
CA CYS A 196 -13.79 -4.08 -13.93
C CYS A 196 -14.56 -4.93 -14.94
N LYS A 197 -15.54 -5.70 -14.48
CA LYS A 197 -16.35 -6.60 -15.30
C LYS A 197 -17.09 -5.83 -16.40
N GLY A 198 -16.97 -6.30 -17.65
CA GLY A 198 -17.55 -5.66 -18.83
C GLY A 198 -16.79 -4.42 -19.33
N TRP A 199 -15.62 -4.11 -18.77
CA TRP A 199 -14.80 -2.96 -19.16
C TRP A 199 -13.43 -3.38 -19.70
N ASN A 200 -12.57 -3.89 -18.81
CA ASN A 200 -11.19 -4.28 -19.11
C ASN A 200 -10.89 -5.74 -18.75
N ASP A 201 -11.92 -6.58 -18.64
CA ASP A 201 -11.84 -8.02 -18.48
C ASP A 201 -11.73 -8.75 -19.83
N LYS A 202 -11.57 -10.08 -19.78
CA LYS A 202 -11.57 -10.98 -20.96
C LYS A 202 -10.51 -10.60 -22.00
N GLU A 203 -10.90 -10.35 -23.25
CA GLU A 203 -9.99 -10.04 -24.35
C GLU A 203 -9.14 -8.79 -24.08
N GLU A 204 -9.71 -7.78 -23.40
CA GLU A 204 -8.98 -6.56 -23.04
C GLU A 204 -7.93 -6.82 -21.96
N LEU A 205 -8.19 -7.74 -21.03
CA LEU A 205 -7.21 -8.20 -20.04
C LEU A 205 -6.05 -8.92 -20.74
N GLU A 206 -6.36 -9.88 -21.63
CA GLU A 206 -5.33 -10.60 -22.39
C GLU A 206 -4.46 -9.66 -23.22
N LYS A 207 -5.08 -8.73 -23.93
CA LYS A 207 -4.37 -7.70 -24.69
C LYS A 207 -3.46 -6.86 -23.79
N THR A 208 -3.96 -6.44 -22.63
CA THR A 208 -3.18 -5.62 -21.69
C THR A 208 -1.98 -6.38 -21.15
N ILE A 209 -2.15 -7.64 -20.75
CA ILE A 209 -1.07 -8.51 -20.27
C ILE A 209 -0.02 -8.72 -21.37
N HIS A 210 -0.46 -9.01 -22.60
CA HIS A 210 0.42 -9.17 -23.76
C HIS A 210 1.25 -7.91 -24.00
N ASP A 211 0.60 -6.74 -24.09
CA ASP A 211 1.27 -5.49 -24.41
C ASP A 211 2.28 -5.08 -23.32
N LEU A 212 1.96 -5.35 -22.05
CA LEU A 212 2.86 -5.09 -20.93
C LEU A 212 4.10 -5.99 -20.95
N SER A 213 4.03 -7.19 -21.54
CA SER A 213 5.19 -8.07 -21.67
C SER A 213 6.31 -7.46 -22.54
N ALA A 214 5.99 -6.51 -23.41
CA ALA A 214 6.97 -5.78 -24.20
C ALA A 214 7.92 -4.92 -23.35
N TYR A 215 7.59 -4.68 -22.07
CA TYR A 215 8.40 -3.89 -21.13
C TYR A 215 9.30 -4.75 -20.24
N ILE A 216 9.25 -6.08 -20.36
CA ILE A 216 10.17 -6.99 -19.66
C ILE A 216 11.61 -6.74 -20.19
N PRO A 217 12.65 -6.70 -19.31
CA PRO A 217 12.60 -6.96 -17.87
C PRO A 217 12.38 -5.71 -16.99
N GLN A 218 12.30 -4.51 -17.56
CA GLN A 218 12.11 -3.28 -16.76
C GLN A 218 10.77 -3.27 -16.04
N MET A 219 9.70 -3.77 -16.65
CA MET A 219 8.48 -4.10 -15.91
C MET A 219 8.71 -5.43 -15.19
N GLN A 220 8.86 -5.38 -13.86
CA GLN A 220 9.23 -6.53 -13.04
C GLN A 220 8.02 -7.40 -12.72
N SER A 221 6.86 -6.79 -12.47
CA SER A 221 5.65 -7.51 -12.10
C SER A 221 4.38 -6.75 -12.47
N VAL A 222 3.27 -7.47 -12.59
CA VAL A 222 1.92 -6.92 -12.79
C VAL A 222 0.92 -7.61 -11.87
N SER A 223 0.29 -6.88 -10.95
CA SER A 223 -0.82 -7.41 -10.14
C SER A 223 -2.17 -7.21 -10.83
N VAL A 224 -3.04 -8.21 -10.79
CA VAL A 224 -4.44 -8.12 -11.22
C VAL A 224 -5.35 -8.26 -10.01
N VAL A 225 -6.10 -7.20 -9.71
CA VAL A 225 -6.96 -7.11 -8.51
C VAL A 225 -8.41 -6.85 -8.93
N PRO A 226 -9.42 -7.43 -8.26
CA PRO A 226 -10.81 -7.09 -8.54
C PRO A 226 -11.13 -5.67 -8.09
N VAL A 227 -12.11 -5.03 -8.72
CA VAL A 227 -12.60 -3.73 -8.26
C VAL A 227 -13.33 -3.85 -6.92
N GLY A 228 -12.92 -3.06 -5.93
CA GLY A 228 -13.66 -2.89 -4.68
C GLY A 228 -14.92 -2.04 -4.91
N ILE A 229 -16.09 -2.56 -4.55
CA ILE A 229 -17.39 -1.88 -4.74
C ILE A 229 -18.03 -1.66 -3.36
N THR A 230 -18.12 -0.40 -2.93
CA THR A 230 -18.84 -0.04 -1.69
C THR A 230 -20.33 0.20 -1.99
N LYS A 231 -21.16 0.30 -0.94
CA LYS A 231 -22.56 0.69 -1.05
C LYS A 231 -22.77 2.18 -1.36
N PHE A 232 -21.72 3.01 -1.26
CA PHE A 232 -21.77 4.47 -1.45
C PHE A 232 -21.35 4.87 -2.86
N ARG A 233 -22.06 4.34 -3.87
CA ARG A 233 -21.76 4.61 -5.28
C ARG A 233 -22.87 5.38 -6.00
N GLU A 234 -23.66 6.13 -5.25
CA GLU A 234 -24.72 6.95 -5.83
C GLU A 234 -24.10 8.00 -6.79
N ASN A 235 -24.66 8.13 -8.00
CA ASN A 235 -24.16 9.00 -9.07
C ASN A 235 -22.78 8.63 -9.67
N LEU A 236 -22.22 7.46 -9.34
CA LEU A 236 -21.03 6.93 -9.99
C LEU A 236 -21.38 5.97 -11.14
N THR A 237 -20.40 5.70 -12.00
CA THR A 237 -20.55 4.70 -13.06
C THR A 237 -20.95 3.35 -12.46
N PRO A 238 -22.05 2.73 -12.93
CA PRO A 238 -22.47 1.41 -12.49
C PRO A 238 -21.37 0.38 -12.79
N LEU A 239 -21.03 -0.42 -11.78
CA LEU A 239 -20.07 -1.52 -11.90
C LEU A 239 -20.74 -2.81 -11.47
N GLU A 240 -20.46 -3.89 -12.20
CA GLU A 240 -20.90 -5.23 -11.87
C GLU A 240 -19.85 -5.94 -11.01
N LYS A 241 -20.33 -6.84 -10.14
CA LYS A 241 -19.47 -7.72 -9.35
C LYS A 241 -19.07 -8.93 -10.18
N PHE A 242 -17.86 -9.41 -9.92
CA PHE A 242 -17.41 -10.70 -10.38
C PHE A 242 -18.11 -11.81 -9.60
N THR A 243 -18.58 -12.84 -10.30
CA THR A 243 -19.06 -14.08 -9.68
C THR A 243 -17.90 -15.04 -9.46
N LYS A 244 -18.18 -16.16 -8.79
CA LYS A 244 -17.24 -17.26 -8.65
C LYS A 244 -16.72 -17.76 -10.00
N GLU A 245 -17.61 -17.91 -10.97
CA GLU A 245 -17.29 -18.37 -12.32
C GLU A 245 -16.40 -17.37 -13.06
N ASP A 246 -16.69 -16.07 -12.94
CA ASP A 246 -15.84 -15.04 -13.55
C ASP A 246 -14.44 -15.04 -12.90
N ALA A 247 -14.34 -15.23 -11.59
CA ALA A 247 -13.05 -15.32 -10.88
C ALA A 247 -12.20 -16.50 -11.37
N ILE A 248 -12.83 -17.65 -11.64
CA ILE A 248 -12.16 -18.81 -12.23
C ILE A 248 -11.62 -18.48 -13.62
N GLU A 249 -12.42 -17.83 -14.48
CA GLU A 249 -12.01 -17.44 -15.84
C GLU A 249 -10.80 -16.48 -15.82
N VAL A 250 -10.78 -15.53 -14.89
CA VAL A 250 -9.66 -14.60 -14.70
C VAL A 250 -8.39 -15.35 -14.26
N ILE A 251 -8.50 -16.25 -13.29
CA ILE A 251 -7.36 -17.06 -12.82
C ILE A 251 -6.81 -17.94 -13.94
N GLU A 252 -7.67 -18.63 -14.68
CA GLU A 252 -7.27 -19.46 -15.82
C GLU A 252 -6.54 -18.65 -16.90
N THR A 253 -7.03 -17.44 -17.18
CA THR A 253 -6.38 -16.50 -18.10
C THR A 253 -4.99 -16.13 -17.62
N ILE A 254 -4.84 -15.74 -16.36
CA ILE A 254 -3.57 -15.36 -15.75
C ILE A 254 -2.59 -16.54 -15.76
N HIS A 255 -3.04 -17.73 -15.33
CA HIS A 255 -2.20 -18.94 -15.30
C HIS A 255 -1.70 -19.33 -16.69
N ARG A 256 -2.54 -19.23 -17.73
CA ARG A 256 -2.10 -19.48 -19.11
C ARG A 256 -1.01 -18.50 -19.56
N TRP A 257 -1.14 -17.22 -19.23
CA TRP A 257 -0.10 -16.22 -19.52
C TRP A 257 1.18 -16.46 -18.71
N GLN A 258 1.06 -16.82 -17.44
CA GLN A 258 2.21 -17.20 -16.60
C GLN A 258 3.02 -18.35 -17.22
N GLN A 259 2.37 -19.37 -17.79
CA GLN A 259 3.08 -20.46 -18.49
C GLN A 259 3.84 -19.98 -19.74
N ILE A 260 3.27 -19.03 -20.48
CA ILE A 260 3.95 -18.41 -21.63
C ILE A 260 5.16 -17.63 -21.14
N PHE A 261 5.01 -16.79 -20.12
CA PHE A 261 6.10 -15.96 -19.62
C PHE A 261 7.22 -16.76 -18.96
N LEU A 262 6.90 -17.83 -18.23
CA LEU A 262 7.91 -18.73 -17.67
C LEU A 262 8.78 -19.35 -18.77
N LYS A 263 8.16 -19.76 -19.90
CA LYS A 263 8.88 -20.36 -21.03
C LYS A 263 9.79 -19.36 -21.75
N HIS A 264 9.37 -18.11 -21.88
CA HIS A 264 10.05 -17.11 -22.72
C HIS A 264 10.95 -16.14 -21.94
N TYR A 265 10.63 -15.86 -20.69
CA TYR A 265 11.28 -14.84 -19.85
C TYR A 265 11.71 -15.34 -18.47
N ASN A 266 11.45 -16.60 -18.13
CA ASN A 266 11.79 -17.21 -16.83
C ASN A 266 11.19 -16.45 -15.63
N THR A 267 9.99 -15.91 -15.80
CA THR A 267 9.19 -15.26 -14.75
C THR A 267 7.70 -15.45 -15.05
N ARG A 268 6.88 -15.51 -14.02
CA ARG A 268 5.41 -15.49 -14.14
C ARG A 268 4.89 -14.12 -14.51
N PHE A 269 5.60 -13.04 -14.16
CA PHE A 269 5.35 -11.63 -14.50
C PHE A 269 4.00 -11.06 -14.04
N VAL A 270 2.88 -11.75 -14.30
CA VAL A 270 1.53 -11.36 -13.91
C VAL A 270 1.02 -12.24 -12.76
N TYR A 271 0.40 -11.62 -11.76
CA TYR A 271 -0.08 -12.31 -10.56
C TYR A 271 -1.49 -11.87 -10.20
N ALA A 272 -2.35 -12.82 -9.86
CA ALA A 272 -3.68 -12.55 -9.34
C ALA A 272 -3.60 -12.25 -7.83
N ALA A 273 -4.34 -11.27 -7.34
CA ALA A 273 -4.54 -11.08 -5.90
C ALA A 273 -5.22 -12.30 -5.25
N ASP A 274 -4.95 -12.48 -3.95
CA ASP A 274 -5.48 -13.59 -3.14
C ASP A 274 -7.01 -13.63 -3.16
N GLU A 275 -7.66 -12.47 -3.27
CA GLU A 275 -9.11 -12.32 -3.35
C GLU A 275 -9.73 -13.11 -4.53
N TRP A 276 -9.03 -13.23 -5.65
CA TRP A 276 -9.50 -14.04 -6.77
C TRP A 276 -9.62 -15.50 -6.41
N TYR A 277 -8.57 -16.07 -5.79
CA TYR A 277 -8.54 -17.48 -5.39
C TYR A 277 -9.62 -17.78 -4.35
N ILE A 278 -9.78 -16.88 -3.38
CA ILE A 278 -10.77 -17.02 -2.32
C ILE A 278 -12.19 -16.95 -2.89
N SER A 279 -12.46 -15.98 -3.76
CA SER A 279 -13.77 -15.83 -4.43
C SER A 279 -14.09 -17.01 -5.35
N ALA A 280 -13.07 -17.56 -6.02
CA ALA A 280 -13.18 -18.77 -6.84
C ALA A 280 -13.34 -20.05 -6.01
N GLY A 281 -13.08 -20.02 -4.69
CA GLY A 281 -13.00 -21.21 -3.84
C GLY A 281 -11.87 -22.15 -4.25
N LEU A 282 -10.78 -21.59 -4.77
CA LEU A 282 -9.58 -22.31 -5.20
C LEU A 282 -8.46 -22.13 -4.17
N PRO A 283 -7.53 -23.09 -4.07
CA PRO A 283 -6.35 -22.92 -3.23
C PRO A 283 -5.48 -21.78 -3.78
N ILE A 284 -4.89 -21.00 -2.86
CA ILE A 284 -3.88 -20.01 -3.21
C ILE A 284 -2.60 -20.70 -3.72
N PRO A 285 -1.85 -20.07 -4.65
CA PRO A 285 -0.57 -20.57 -5.16
C PRO A 285 0.48 -20.85 -4.07
N LYS A 286 1.51 -21.64 -4.41
CA LYS A 286 2.64 -21.91 -3.51
C LYS A 286 3.57 -20.68 -3.42
N GLU A 287 4.40 -20.61 -2.39
CA GLU A 287 5.40 -19.53 -2.21
C GLU A 287 6.27 -19.32 -3.47
N GLU A 288 6.76 -20.41 -4.07
CA GLU A 288 7.58 -20.38 -5.29
C GLU A 288 6.88 -19.72 -6.50
N ASP A 289 5.54 -19.70 -6.51
CA ASP A 289 4.76 -19.10 -7.58
C ASP A 289 4.73 -17.56 -7.50
N TYR A 290 5.15 -16.96 -6.38
CA TYR A 290 5.14 -15.51 -6.18
C TYR A 290 6.47 -14.82 -6.47
N GLU A 291 7.54 -15.58 -6.74
CA GLU A 291 8.85 -15.05 -7.19
C GLU A 291 9.41 -13.92 -6.31
N GLY A 292 9.27 -14.06 -4.98
CA GLY A 292 9.74 -13.06 -4.02
C GLY A 292 8.73 -11.98 -3.66
N TYR A 293 7.44 -12.19 -3.96
CA TYR A 293 6.33 -11.33 -3.53
C TYR A 293 6.45 -9.85 -3.97
N PRO A 294 6.73 -9.54 -5.24
CA PRO A 294 6.91 -8.15 -5.70
C PRO A 294 5.63 -7.28 -5.58
N GLN A 295 4.50 -7.90 -5.25
CA GLN A 295 3.17 -7.31 -5.25
C GLN A 295 2.40 -7.53 -3.95
N ILE A 296 3.10 -7.83 -2.85
CA ILE A 296 2.45 -8.15 -1.56
C ILE A 296 1.54 -7.03 -1.07
N GLU A 297 1.96 -5.77 -1.24
CA GLU A 297 1.17 -4.57 -0.89
C GLU A 297 -0.13 -4.45 -1.69
N ASN A 298 -0.25 -5.15 -2.82
CA ASN A 298 -1.44 -5.18 -3.67
C ASN A 298 -2.33 -6.40 -3.39
N GLY A 299 -2.14 -7.07 -2.26
CA GLY A 299 -2.92 -8.24 -1.89
C GLY A 299 -2.54 -9.51 -2.67
N VAL A 300 -1.32 -9.57 -3.22
CA VAL A 300 -0.80 -10.73 -3.94
C VAL A 300 0.13 -11.53 -3.03
N GLY A 301 -0.33 -12.67 -2.53
CA GLY A 301 0.47 -13.60 -1.74
C GLY A 301 0.56 -13.26 -0.25
N MET A 302 -0.15 -12.24 0.24
CA MET A 302 -0.21 -11.90 1.67
C MET A 302 -0.65 -13.09 2.51
N LEU A 303 -1.70 -13.78 2.07
CA LEU A 303 -2.23 -14.94 2.77
C LEU A 303 -1.27 -16.12 2.70
N ARG A 304 -0.53 -16.26 1.59
CA ARG A 304 0.47 -17.33 1.46
C ARG A 304 1.60 -17.11 2.46
N SER A 305 2.21 -15.92 2.49
CA SER A 305 3.29 -15.57 3.42
C SER A 305 2.84 -15.75 4.87
N PHE A 306 1.69 -15.18 5.25
CA PHE A 306 1.12 -15.35 6.59
C PHE A 306 0.95 -16.82 6.98
N THR A 307 0.41 -17.64 6.07
CA THR A 307 0.20 -19.06 6.30
C THR A 307 1.51 -19.84 6.45
N ASP A 308 2.53 -19.52 5.64
CA ASP A 308 3.83 -20.21 5.72
C ASP A 308 4.54 -19.88 7.03
N GLU A 309 4.60 -18.61 7.40
CA GLU A 309 5.18 -18.15 8.66
C GLU A 309 4.48 -18.81 9.86
N PHE A 310 3.15 -18.86 9.84
CA PHE A 310 2.36 -19.51 10.89
C PHE A 310 2.75 -20.98 11.04
N TYR A 311 2.69 -21.78 9.96
CA TYR A 311 2.96 -23.20 10.05
C TYR A 311 4.44 -23.52 10.29
N ASN A 312 5.37 -22.69 9.81
CA ASN A 312 6.78 -22.86 10.09
C ASN A 312 7.07 -22.63 11.57
N TYR A 313 6.55 -21.55 12.15
CA TYR A 313 6.71 -21.31 13.58
C TYR A 313 5.96 -22.34 14.44
N LEU A 314 4.75 -22.73 14.05
CA LEU A 314 3.98 -23.76 14.76
C LEU A 314 4.76 -25.08 14.88
N LYS A 315 5.52 -25.49 13.85
CA LYS A 315 6.33 -26.72 13.88
C LYS A 315 7.40 -26.69 14.97
N GLU A 316 8.03 -25.55 15.20
CA GLU A 316 9.11 -25.36 16.18
C GLU A 316 8.61 -25.38 17.62
N LEU A 317 7.35 -25.01 17.83
CA LEU A 317 6.74 -24.95 19.15
C LEU A 317 6.49 -26.34 19.75
N LYS A 318 6.79 -26.47 21.04
CA LYS A 318 6.38 -27.60 21.86
C LYS A 318 5.08 -27.23 22.56
N GLY A 319 4.08 -28.08 22.41
CA GLY A 319 2.80 -27.94 23.10
C GLY A 319 2.96 -28.01 24.62
N ASP A 320 2.02 -27.38 25.33
CA ASP A 320 1.92 -27.45 26.78
C ASP A 320 0.46 -27.28 27.24
N ASP A 321 0.25 -27.34 28.56
CA ASP A 321 -1.08 -27.33 29.18
C ASP A 321 -1.58 -25.92 29.52
N ARG A 322 -0.96 -24.84 29.01
CA ARG A 322 -1.38 -23.48 29.32
C ARG A 322 -2.85 -23.28 28.93
N SER A 323 -3.61 -22.62 29.79
CA SER A 323 -5.04 -22.37 29.56
C SER A 323 -5.32 -20.90 29.36
N LYS A 324 -6.05 -20.59 28.29
CA LYS A 324 -6.49 -19.24 27.93
C LYS A 324 -7.85 -19.28 27.27
N ASP A 325 -8.54 -18.16 27.31
CA ASP A 325 -9.79 -17.92 26.62
C ASP A 325 -9.70 -16.52 26.00
N LEU A 326 -9.71 -16.43 24.67
CA LEU A 326 -9.50 -15.19 23.93
C LEU A 326 -10.27 -15.18 22.61
N SER A 327 -10.43 -13.99 22.06
CA SER A 327 -11.10 -13.77 20.78
C SER A 327 -10.16 -13.16 19.76
N VAL A 328 -10.43 -13.44 18.49
CA VAL A 328 -9.82 -12.76 17.34
C VAL A 328 -10.96 -12.22 16.49
N ALA A 329 -10.90 -10.96 16.07
CA ALA A 329 -11.83 -10.43 15.09
C ALA A 329 -11.11 -10.08 13.78
N THR A 330 -11.70 -10.47 12.66
CA THR A 330 -11.13 -10.23 11.32
C THR A 330 -12.24 -10.06 10.27
N GLY A 331 -11.85 -9.66 9.06
CA GLY A 331 -12.75 -9.56 7.91
C GLY A 331 -13.18 -10.92 7.37
N VAL A 332 -14.24 -10.91 6.55
CA VAL A 332 -14.81 -12.11 5.92
C VAL A 332 -13.76 -12.90 5.13
N LEU A 333 -12.87 -12.21 4.42
CA LEU A 333 -11.90 -12.84 3.52
C LEU A 333 -10.89 -13.75 4.26
N ALA A 334 -10.37 -13.29 5.40
CA ALA A 334 -9.34 -13.99 6.17
C ALA A 334 -9.90 -14.98 7.21
N SER A 335 -11.17 -14.84 7.61
CA SER A 335 -11.77 -15.62 8.69
C SER A 335 -11.67 -17.16 8.52
N PRO A 336 -11.91 -17.75 7.33
CA PRO A 336 -11.79 -19.20 7.16
C PRO A 336 -10.36 -19.72 7.42
N TYR A 337 -9.35 -18.94 7.05
CA TYR A 337 -7.94 -19.31 7.21
C TYR A 337 -7.51 -19.19 8.67
N LEU A 338 -7.86 -18.09 9.34
CA LEU A 338 -7.57 -17.93 10.77
C LEU A 338 -8.30 -18.98 11.61
N SER A 339 -9.52 -19.37 11.23
CA SER A 339 -10.27 -20.45 11.89
C SER A 339 -9.54 -21.79 11.78
N ARG A 340 -9.03 -22.12 10.58
CA ARG A 340 -8.25 -23.34 10.38
C ARG A 340 -6.96 -23.33 11.20
N MET A 341 -6.22 -22.23 11.17
CA MET A 341 -4.99 -22.06 11.93
C MET A 341 -5.21 -22.13 13.43
N ALA A 342 -6.29 -21.53 13.94
CA ALA A 342 -6.67 -21.62 15.34
C ALA A 342 -6.92 -23.07 15.77
N ILE A 343 -7.63 -23.86 14.95
CA ILE A 343 -7.84 -25.30 15.20
C ILE A 343 -6.49 -26.02 15.28
N ASP A 344 -5.64 -25.85 14.27
CA ASP A 344 -4.34 -26.55 14.21
C ASP A 344 -3.41 -26.14 15.38
N LEU A 345 -3.50 -24.88 15.85
CA LEU A 345 -2.78 -24.42 17.06
C LEU A 345 -3.30 -25.12 18.33
N THR A 346 -4.62 -25.28 18.47
CA THR A 346 -5.22 -25.94 19.64
C THR A 346 -4.91 -27.43 19.72
N GLU A 347 -4.50 -28.07 18.62
CA GLU A 347 -3.99 -29.46 18.65
C GLU A 347 -2.71 -29.57 19.49
N LYS A 348 -1.87 -28.52 19.51
CA LYS A 348 -0.68 -28.44 20.35
C LYS A 348 -0.96 -27.84 21.74
N PHE A 349 -1.96 -26.98 21.86
CA PHE A 349 -2.31 -26.27 23.10
C PHE A 349 -3.80 -26.47 23.44
N PRO A 350 -4.20 -27.65 23.93
CA PRO A 350 -5.61 -28.06 24.03
C PRO A 350 -6.45 -27.24 25.02
N ASN A 351 -5.81 -26.57 25.98
CA ASN A 351 -6.49 -25.76 26.99
C ASN A 351 -6.67 -24.29 26.58
N ILE A 352 -6.22 -23.90 25.38
CA ILE A 352 -6.45 -22.57 24.81
C ILE A 352 -7.76 -22.60 24.01
N LYS A 353 -8.68 -21.69 24.34
CA LYS A 353 -9.91 -21.45 23.59
C LYS A 353 -9.76 -20.18 22.77
N ILE A 354 -9.93 -20.31 21.46
CA ILE A 354 -9.81 -19.21 20.51
C ILE A 354 -11.16 -19.02 19.83
N HIS A 355 -11.77 -17.87 20.03
CA HIS A 355 -13.03 -17.49 19.41
C HIS A 355 -12.78 -16.59 18.20
N ILE A 356 -12.88 -17.14 16.99
CA ILE A 356 -12.80 -16.34 15.75
C ILE A 356 -14.15 -15.69 15.48
N HIS A 357 -14.17 -14.37 15.42
CA HIS A 357 -15.34 -13.57 15.07
C HIS A 357 -15.14 -12.95 13.70
N THR A 358 -15.94 -13.39 12.74
CA THR A 358 -16.05 -12.72 11.44
C THR A 358 -16.84 -11.43 11.60
N ILE A 359 -16.25 -10.29 11.22
CA ILE A 359 -16.91 -9.00 11.19
C ILE A 359 -17.33 -8.70 9.76
N GLU A 360 -18.64 -8.53 9.54
CA GLU A 360 -19.17 -8.07 8.26
C GLU A 360 -19.06 -6.54 8.17
N ASN A 361 -18.68 -6.03 7.01
CA ASN A 361 -18.56 -4.59 6.81
C ASN A 361 -19.93 -3.98 6.49
N ASP A 362 -20.78 -3.76 7.49
CA ASP A 362 -22.06 -3.08 7.24
C ASP A 362 -21.83 -1.60 6.92
N PHE A 363 -20.72 -1.01 7.35
CA PHE A 363 -20.42 0.39 7.12
C PHE A 363 -20.20 0.67 5.63
N PHE A 364 -19.18 0.09 4.99
CA PHE A 364 -18.92 0.21 3.55
C PHE A 364 -19.82 -0.68 2.68
N GLY A 365 -20.43 -1.72 3.25
CA GLY A 365 -21.20 -2.73 2.53
C GLY A 365 -20.51 -4.09 2.55
N LYS A 366 -21.30 -5.16 2.60
CA LYS A 366 -20.82 -6.53 2.89
C LYS A 366 -19.88 -7.11 1.83
N ASP A 367 -19.79 -6.47 0.67
CA ASP A 367 -18.86 -6.82 -0.39
C ASP A 367 -17.43 -6.40 -0.07
N ILE A 368 -17.23 -5.48 0.87
CA ILE A 368 -15.92 -5.15 1.41
C ILE A 368 -15.56 -6.18 2.48
N THR A 369 -14.71 -7.13 2.12
CA THR A 369 -14.44 -8.33 2.94
C THR A 369 -13.09 -8.31 3.66
N VAL A 370 -12.23 -7.33 3.36
CA VAL A 370 -10.88 -7.20 3.92
C VAL A 370 -10.88 -6.59 5.33
N ALA A 371 -9.91 -6.99 6.16
CA ALA A 371 -9.80 -6.51 7.53
C ALA A 371 -9.47 -5.01 7.63
N GLY A 372 -8.57 -4.50 6.78
CA GLY A 372 -8.12 -3.10 6.82
C GLY A 372 -9.19 -2.04 6.53
N LEU A 373 -10.39 -2.46 6.10
CA LEU A 373 -11.53 -1.57 5.88
C LEU A 373 -12.65 -1.76 6.91
N LEU A 374 -12.40 -2.52 7.98
CA LEU A 374 -13.34 -2.65 9.10
C LEU A 374 -13.35 -1.36 9.93
N THR A 375 -14.54 -0.99 10.39
CA THR A 375 -14.76 0.17 11.27
C THR A 375 -14.90 -0.24 12.72
N GLY A 376 -14.57 0.65 13.65
CA GLY A 376 -14.79 0.42 15.07
C GLY A 376 -16.27 0.21 15.38
N GLY A 377 -17.15 0.92 14.68
CA GLY A 377 -18.60 0.81 14.82
C GLY A 377 -19.11 -0.59 14.45
N ASP A 378 -18.57 -1.19 13.39
CA ASP A 378 -18.92 -2.55 12.97
C ASP A 378 -18.43 -3.60 13.97
N ILE A 379 -17.19 -3.45 14.45
CA ILE A 379 -16.60 -4.32 15.49
C ILE A 379 -17.44 -4.26 16.77
N ILE A 380 -17.70 -3.06 17.30
CA ILE A 380 -18.45 -2.88 18.54
C ILE A 380 -19.85 -3.46 18.40
N ARG A 381 -20.58 -3.12 17.33
CA ARG A 381 -21.97 -3.56 17.13
C ARG A 381 -22.09 -5.08 17.05
N GLN A 382 -21.16 -5.75 16.36
CA GLN A 382 -21.22 -7.20 16.14
C GLN A 382 -20.64 -8.03 17.28
N LEU A 383 -19.81 -7.44 18.13
CA LEU A 383 -19.21 -8.13 19.29
C LEU A 383 -19.91 -7.83 20.61
N LYS A 384 -20.76 -6.80 20.66
CA LYS A 384 -21.49 -6.44 21.88
C LYS A 384 -22.33 -7.60 22.41
N GLY A 385 -22.10 -7.96 23.67
CA GLY A 385 -22.81 -9.04 24.36
C GLY A 385 -22.30 -10.45 24.05
N LYS A 386 -21.24 -10.61 23.23
CA LYS A 386 -20.57 -11.90 23.05
C LYS A 386 -19.57 -12.15 24.18
N ASN A 387 -19.28 -13.42 24.45
CA ASN A 387 -18.15 -13.77 25.31
C ASN A 387 -16.86 -13.60 24.50
N LEU A 388 -16.04 -12.63 24.88
CA LEU A 388 -14.80 -12.32 24.18
C LEU A 388 -13.54 -12.91 24.85
N GLY A 389 -13.71 -13.54 26.01
CA GLY A 389 -12.59 -14.05 26.80
C GLY A 389 -11.80 -12.92 27.48
N ARG A 390 -10.51 -13.15 27.69
CA ARG A 390 -9.59 -12.23 28.40
C ARG A 390 -9.14 -11.06 27.53
N VAL A 391 -8.96 -11.30 26.24
CA VAL A 391 -8.45 -10.32 25.27
C VAL A 391 -9.10 -10.53 23.91
N LEU A 392 -9.34 -9.44 23.20
CA LEU A 392 -9.72 -9.44 21.80
C LEU A 392 -8.51 -9.00 20.96
N LEU A 393 -8.04 -9.92 20.12
CA LEU A 393 -6.98 -9.69 19.16
C LEU A 393 -7.57 -9.03 17.91
N LEU A 394 -6.97 -7.91 17.51
CA LEU A 394 -7.30 -7.17 16.30
C LEU A 394 -6.06 -7.01 15.43
N PRO A 395 -6.15 -7.16 14.10
CA PRO A 395 -4.97 -7.00 13.25
C PRO A 395 -4.61 -5.51 13.13
N ASP A 396 -3.32 -5.22 13.06
CA ASP A 396 -2.76 -3.86 12.95
C ASP A 396 -3.25 -3.08 11.73
N VAL A 397 -3.55 -3.77 10.63
CA VAL A 397 -4.04 -3.15 9.37
C VAL A 397 -5.35 -2.38 9.51
N ILE A 398 -6.11 -2.55 10.60
CA ILE A 398 -7.33 -1.75 10.84
C ILE A 398 -7.03 -0.36 11.40
N LEU A 399 -5.81 -0.16 11.90
CA LEU A 399 -5.38 1.08 12.52
C LEU A 399 -4.64 1.95 11.53
N ARG A 400 -4.68 3.26 11.78
CA ARG A 400 -3.76 4.18 11.14
C ARG A 400 -2.33 3.88 11.62
N HIS A 401 -1.38 3.85 10.68
CA HIS A 401 0.02 3.56 10.98
C HIS A 401 0.55 4.45 12.11
N GLY A 402 1.05 3.82 13.19
CA GLY A 402 1.60 4.50 14.36
C GLY A 402 0.56 5.10 15.33
N GLU A 403 -0.74 4.91 15.08
CA GLU A 403 -1.82 5.46 15.91
C GLU A 403 -2.78 4.34 16.37
N ASN A 404 -3.63 4.64 17.36
CA ASN A 404 -4.58 3.70 17.96
C ASN A 404 -6.03 3.92 17.49
N ILE A 405 -6.20 4.50 16.30
CA ILE A 405 -7.48 4.99 15.75
C ILE A 405 -7.85 4.29 14.43
N LEU A 406 -9.12 3.95 14.27
CA LEU A 406 -9.70 3.29 13.10
C LEU A 406 -10.25 4.32 12.08
N LEU A 407 -10.77 3.84 10.95
CA LEU A 407 -11.27 4.67 9.84
C LEU A 407 -12.41 5.62 10.22
N ASP A 408 -13.22 5.25 11.20
CA ASP A 408 -14.40 5.97 11.69
C ASP A 408 -14.13 6.80 12.96
N ASP A 409 -12.87 7.19 13.19
CA ASP A 409 -12.39 7.97 14.34
C ASP A 409 -12.57 7.30 15.71
N ILE A 410 -12.99 6.03 15.73
CA ILE A 410 -13.08 5.23 16.95
C ILE A 410 -11.69 4.75 17.32
N THR A 411 -11.32 4.92 18.59
CA THR A 411 -10.03 4.43 19.12
C THR A 411 -10.15 3.00 19.66
N THR A 412 -9.02 2.31 19.77
CA THR A 412 -8.96 1.02 20.49
C THR A 412 -9.48 1.14 21.93
N ASP A 413 -9.22 2.26 22.61
CA ASP A 413 -9.75 2.54 23.95
C ASP A 413 -11.29 2.65 23.96
N ASP A 414 -11.89 3.22 22.91
CA ASP A 414 -13.35 3.25 22.76
C ASP A 414 -13.93 1.85 22.60
N ILE A 415 -13.27 0.98 21.83
CA ILE A 415 -13.66 -0.41 21.65
C ILE A 415 -13.52 -1.17 22.98
N GLU A 416 -12.42 -0.99 23.71
CA GLU A 416 -12.22 -1.58 25.04
C GLU A 416 -13.34 -1.17 26.00
N ARG A 417 -13.66 0.13 26.04
CA ARG A 417 -14.76 0.66 26.86
C ARG A 417 -16.12 0.08 26.45
N ALA A 418 -16.39 -0.02 25.16
CA ALA A 418 -17.69 -0.49 24.67
C ALA A 418 -17.90 -2.01 24.87
N LEU A 419 -16.83 -2.79 24.73
CA LEU A 419 -16.86 -4.26 24.82
C LEU A 419 -16.45 -4.80 26.19
N GLN A 420 -15.96 -3.94 27.09
CA GLN A 420 -15.45 -4.32 28.42
C GLN A 420 -14.39 -5.44 28.34
N THR A 421 -13.57 -5.42 27.29
CA THR A 421 -12.57 -6.44 26.97
C THR A 421 -11.30 -5.75 26.51
N LYS A 422 -10.14 -6.20 26.99
CA LYS A 422 -8.84 -5.66 26.58
C LYS A 422 -8.59 -5.91 25.09
N ILE A 423 -8.10 -4.92 24.36
CA ILE A 423 -7.64 -5.06 22.98
C ILE A 423 -6.14 -5.36 22.97
N SER A 424 -5.72 -6.26 22.08
CA SER A 424 -4.32 -6.39 21.70
C SER A 424 -4.21 -6.32 20.19
N ILE A 425 -3.34 -5.43 19.72
CA ILE A 425 -3.04 -5.29 18.31
C ILE A 425 -1.99 -6.33 17.92
N VAL A 426 -2.22 -6.98 16.78
CA VAL A 426 -1.38 -8.07 16.29
C VAL A 426 -0.87 -7.68 14.91
N GLN A 427 0.44 -7.77 14.73
CA GLN A 427 1.05 -7.57 13.42
C GLN A 427 0.52 -8.62 12.44
N SER A 428 0.31 -8.22 11.19
CA SER A 428 -0.28 -9.07 10.15
C SER A 428 0.70 -10.11 9.58
N ASP A 429 1.43 -10.81 10.46
CA ASP A 429 2.37 -11.88 10.16
C ASP A 429 2.06 -13.14 10.99
N GLY A 430 2.44 -14.32 10.46
CA GLY A 430 2.00 -15.60 11.01
C GLY A 430 2.60 -15.90 12.40
N LYS A 431 3.82 -15.43 12.66
CA LYS A 431 4.52 -15.63 13.93
C LYS A 431 3.93 -14.77 15.03
N SER A 432 3.72 -13.48 14.76
CA SER A 432 3.09 -12.54 15.67
C SER A 432 1.67 -12.96 16.05
N PHE A 433 0.93 -13.58 15.12
CA PHE A 433 -0.38 -14.16 15.43
C PHE A 433 -0.30 -15.25 16.51
N ILE A 434 0.64 -16.19 16.37
CA ILE A 434 0.85 -17.23 17.39
C ILE A 434 1.34 -16.61 18.70
N ASP A 435 2.32 -15.71 18.66
CA ASP A 435 2.88 -15.06 19.84
C ASP A 435 1.81 -14.27 20.60
N ALA A 436 0.93 -13.55 19.89
CA ALA A 436 -0.19 -12.84 20.50
C ALA A 436 -1.14 -13.78 21.25
N ILE A 437 -1.50 -14.92 20.66
CA ILE A 437 -2.34 -15.94 21.32
C ILE A 437 -1.62 -16.54 22.55
N LEU A 438 -0.35 -16.91 22.39
CA LEU A 438 0.43 -17.58 23.42
C LEU A 438 0.88 -16.67 24.56
N ASN A 439 0.94 -15.35 24.35
CA ASN A 439 1.38 -14.35 25.34
C ASN A 439 0.25 -13.46 25.91
N ALA A 440 -0.95 -13.49 25.32
CA ALA A 440 -2.20 -12.85 25.80
C ALA A 440 -2.55 -12.99 27.29
#